data_AF-A0A959S283-F1
#
_entry.id   AF-A0A959S283-F1
#
_cell.length_a   1.000
_cell.length_b   1.000
_cell.length_c   1.000
_cell.angle_alpha   90.00
_cell.angle_beta   90.00
_cell.angle_gamma   90.00
#
_symmetry.space_group_name_H-M   'P 1'
#
loop_
_entity.id
_entity.type
_entity.pdbx_description
1 polymer ?
#
loop_
_entity_poly.entity_id
_entity_poly.type
_entity_poly.pdbx_seq_one_letter_code
_entity_poly.pdbx_strand_id
1 'polypeptide(L)'
;LFTELCDQLVTERGSVGLLLKGTTLSEPMNKPLWNHLTNKNRVMARYDLINCNRIFNISPTETFSVLILGNNPQKEFIHRTELTFVSEIGPH
;
A
#
# COMPACT_ATOMS: atom_id res chain seq x y z
N LEU A 1 12.64 0.27 7.88
CA LEU A 1 12.44 -0.27 9.24
C LEU A 1 11.06 -0.94 9.44
N PHE A 2 9.95 -0.20 9.60
CA PHE A 2 8.64 -0.83 9.92
C PHE A 2 8.09 -1.70 8.78
N THR A 3 8.12 -1.20 7.55
CA THR A 3 7.64 -1.95 6.37
C THR A 3 8.46 -3.19 6.07
N GLU A 4 9.77 -3.17 6.36
CA GLU A 4 10.65 -4.36 6.22
C GLU A 4 10.34 -5.41 7.29
N LEU A 5 9.99 -4.97 8.50
CA LEU A 5 9.57 -5.85 9.59
C LEU A 5 8.20 -6.49 9.26
N CYS A 6 7.29 -5.73 8.64
CA CYS A 6 6.04 -6.26 8.10
C CYS A 6 6.27 -7.28 6.97
N ASP A 7 7.21 -7.04 6.05
CA ASP A 7 7.60 -8.02 5.01
C ASP A 7 8.10 -9.33 5.61
N GLN A 8 8.87 -9.28 6.70
CA GLN A 8 9.35 -10.48 7.39
C GLN A 8 8.22 -11.28 8.07
N LEU A 9 7.10 -10.64 8.39
CA LEU A 9 5.94 -11.27 9.02
C LEU A 9 4.95 -11.86 7.98
N VAL A 10 5.13 -11.58 6.69
CA VAL A 10 4.32 -12.17 5.61
C VAL A 10 4.69 -13.65 5.47
N THR A 11 3.86 -14.53 6.03
CA THR A 11 3.96 -15.98 5.87
C THR A 11 3.47 -16.41 4.47
N GLU A 12 3.73 -17.67 4.06
CA GLU A 12 3.33 -18.18 2.73
C GLU A 12 1.83 -18.03 2.40
N ARG A 13 0.97 -17.96 3.42
CA ARG A 13 -0.49 -17.80 3.30
C ARG A 13 -1.04 -16.57 4.01
N GLY A 14 -0.16 -15.70 4.51
CA GLY A 14 -0.53 -14.51 5.26
C GLY A 14 -0.54 -13.26 4.38
N SER A 15 -1.37 -12.29 4.77
CA SER A 15 -1.38 -10.96 4.17
C SER A 15 -1.18 -9.90 5.26
N VAL A 16 -0.52 -8.81 4.92
CA VAL A 16 -0.34 -7.64 5.79
C VAL A 16 -0.88 -6.42 5.07
N GLY A 17 -1.84 -5.74 5.72
CA GLY A 17 -2.34 -4.44 5.27
C GLY A 17 -1.57 -3.32 5.97
N LEU A 18 -1.03 -2.38 5.20
CA LEU A 18 -0.35 -1.20 5.70
C LEU A 18 -1.11 0.05 5.28
N LEU A 19 -1.24 0.99 6.20
CA LEU A 19 -1.73 2.32 5.91
C LEU A 19 -0.55 3.29 5.97
N LEU A 20 -0.28 3.95 4.85
CA LEU A 20 0.89 4.79 4.64
C LEU A 20 0.45 6.20 4.22
N LYS A 21 1.32 7.20 4.42
CA LYS A 21 1.14 8.48 3.73
C LYS A 21 1.28 8.24 2.23
N GLY A 22 0.44 8.88 1.41
CA GLY A 22 0.36 8.57 -0.02
C GLY A 22 1.67 8.82 -0.79
N THR A 23 2.48 9.76 -0.31
CA THR A 23 3.79 10.05 -0.87
C THR A 23 4.87 9.05 -0.47
N THR A 24 4.67 8.26 0.60
CA THR A 24 5.69 7.34 1.13
C THR A 24 6.19 6.37 0.06
N LEU A 25 5.32 5.87 -0.82
CA LEU A 25 5.72 4.91 -1.84
C LEU A 25 6.28 5.53 -3.14
N SER A 26 6.07 6.85 -3.35
CA SER A 26 6.56 7.56 -4.55
C SER A 26 7.79 8.42 -4.28
N GLU A 27 8.10 8.73 -3.02
CA GLU A 27 9.26 9.50 -2.63
C GLU A 27 10.58 8.81 -3.00
N PRO A 28 11.56 9.53 -3.59
CA PRO A 28 12.83 8.94 -4.02
C PRO A 28 13.58 8.20 -2.90
N MET A 29 13.48 8.69 -1.66
CA MET A 29 14.14 8.07 -0.49
C MET A 29 13.61 6.66 -0.20
N ASN A 30 12.37 6.35 -0.59
CA ASN A 30 11.71 5.07 -0.32
C ASN A 30 11.75 4.12 -1.54
N LYS A 31 12.40 4.53 -2.64
CA LYS A 31 12.62 3.69 -3.82
C LYS A 31 13.29 2.34 -3.50
N PRO A 32 14.28 2.26 -2.58
CA PRO A 32 14.85 0.97 -2.19
C PRO A 32 13.82 0.01 -1.57
N LEU A 33 12.95 0.52 -0.72
CA LEU A 33 11.87 -0.25 -0.10
C LEU A 33 10.86 -0.73 -1.15
N TRP A 34 10.41 0.17 -2.02
CA TRP A 34 9.48 -0.20 -3.09
C TRP A 34 10.07 -1.29 -3.98
N ASN A 35 11.32 -1.13 -4.42
CA ASN A 35 12.04 -2.12 -5.22
C ASN A 35 12.17 -3.46 -4.47
N HIS A 36 12.46 -3.45 -3.17
CA HIS A 36 12.54 -4.66 -2.37
C HIS A 36 11.21 -5.43 -2.36
N LEU A 37 10.09 -4.74 -2.15
CA LEU A 37 8.76 -5.34 -2.11
C LEU A 37 8.33 -5.87 -3.48
N THR A 38 8.58 -5.12 -4.56
CA THR A 38 8.22 -5.55 -5.91
C THR A 38 9.12 -6.68 -6.42
N ASN A 39 10.43 -6.63 -6.18
CA ASN A 39 11.36 -7.69 -6.60
C ASN A 39 11.08 -9.04 -5.92
N LYS A 40 10.59 -9.01 -4.68
CA LYS A 40 10.14 -10.21 -3.97
C LYS A 40 8.71 -10.64 -4.34
N ASN A 41 8.04 -9.92 -5.24
CA ASN A 41 6.63 -10.12 -5.60
C ASN A 41 5.73 -10.17 -4.37
N ARG A 42 5.88 -9.17 -3.49
CA ARG A 42 5.12 -9.09 -2.24
C ARG A 42 3.90 -8.20 -2.32
N VAL A 43 3.89 -7.28 -3.27
CA VAL A 43 2.76 -6.35 -3.44
C VAL A 43 1.60 -7.09 -4.09
N MET A 44 0.46 -7.19 -3.41
CA MET A 44 -0.78 -7.72 -3.97
C MET A 44 -1.68 -6.60 -4.47
N ALA A 45 -1.76 -5.50 -3.71
CA ALA A 45 -2.53 -4.35 -4.11
C ALA A 45 -2.06 -3.04 -3.45
N ARG A 46 -2.35 -1.94 -4.12
CA ARG A 46 -2.15 -0.57 -3.65
C ARG A 46 -3.39 0.26 -4.01
N TYR A 47 -3.92 0.95 -3.01
CA TYR A 47 -5.05 1.87 -3.16
C TYR A 47 -4.63 3.23 -2.64
N ASP A 48 -4.61 4.24 -3.50
CA ASP A 48 -4.33 5.61 -3.10
C ASP A 48 -5.64 6.37 -2.96
N LEU A 49 -5.94 6.82 -1.74
CA LEU A 49 -7.17 7.50 -1.37
C LEU A 49 -6.87 8.97 -1.04
N ILE A 50 -7.72 9.88 -1.50
CA ILE A 50 -7.74 11.29 -1.13
C ILE A 50 -8.48 11.41 0.22
N ASN A 51 -7.91 12.10 1.20
CA ASN A 51 -8.49 12.28 2.53
C ASN A 51 -9.66 13.30 2.56
N CYS A 52 -10.47 13.39 1.50
CA CYS A 52 -11.57 14.34 1.40
C CYS A 52 -12.64 14.12 2.49
N ASN A 53 -12.80 12.87 2.93
CA ASN A 53 -13.70 12.48 4.02
C ASN A 53 -13.12 12.67 5.43
N ARG A 54 -11.89 13.23 5.54
CA ARG A 54 -11.20 13.50 6.82
C ARG A 54 -11.11 12.28 7.74
N ILE A 55 -10.91 11.10 7.14
CA ILE A 55 -10.71 9.84 7.86
C ILE A 55 -9.50 9.97 8.80
N PHE A 56 -8.47 10.70 8.36
CA PHE A 56 -7.32 11.08 9.17
C PHE A 56 -7.33 12.59 9.42
N ASN A 57 -6.78 13.00 10.56
CA ASN A 57 -6.59 14.41 10.92
C ASN A 57 -5.37 15.01 10.19
N ILE A 58 -5.38 14.93 8.86
CA ILE A 58 -4.39 15.47 7.93
C ILE A 58 -5.11 16.36 6.90
N SER A 59 -4.39 16.99 5.96
CA SER A 59 -5.05 17.85 4.96
C SER A 59 -6.09 17.05 4.16
N PRO A 60 -7.28 17.60 3.86
CA PRO A 60 -8.29 16.93 3.04
C PRO A 60 -7.86 16.74 1.58
N THR A 61 -6.78 17.40 1.16
CA THR A 61 -6.15 17.24 -0.15
C THR A 61 -4.99 16.24 -0.14
N GLU A 62 -4.55 15.79 1.04
CA GLU A 62 -3.49 14.78 1.14
C GLU A 62 -4.03 13.40 0.83
N THR A 63 -3.16 12.57 0.28
CA THR A 63 -3.45 11.17 0.01
C THR A 63 -2.87 10.26 1.09
N PHE A 64 -3.56 9.16 1.33
CA PHE A 64 -3.02 8.01 2.06
C PHE A 64 -3.13 6.76 1.19
N SER A 65 -2.19 5.84 1.37
CA SER A 65 -2.14 4.60 0.61
C SER A 65 -2.46 3.42 1.51
N VAL A 66 -3.37 2.56 1.07
CA VAL A 66 -3.52 1.20 1.60
C VAL A 66 -2.66 0.29 0.75
N LEU A 67 -1.64 -0.32 1.34
CA LEU A 67 -0.75 -1.27 0.70
C LEU A 67 -1.02 -2.67 1.26
N ILE A 68 -1.39 -3.60 0.40
CA ILE A 68 -1.59 -5.01 0.75
C ILE A 68 -0.37 -5.80 0.31
N LEU A 69 0.30 -6.40 1.28
CA LEU A 69 1.43 -7.30 1.10
C LEU A 69 1.00 -8.75 1.32
N GLY A 70 1.59 -9.66 0.55
CA GLY A 70 1.34 -11.10 0.64
C GLY A 70 2.31 -11.86 -0.26
N ASN A 71 2.02 -13.12 -0.56
CA ASN A 71 2.75 -13.85 -1.59
C ASN A 71 2.03 -13.63 -2.94
N ASN A 72 2.67 -12.95 -3.89
CA ASN A 72 2.09 -12.68 -5.20
C ASN A 72 2.88 -13.39 -6.33
N PRO A 73 2.59 -14.68 -6.61
CA PRO A 73 3.32 -15.44 -7.63
C PRO A 73 3.07 -14.91 -9.06
N GLN A 74 1.97 -14.19 -9.30
CA GLN A 74 1.61 -13.67 -10.61
C GLN A 74 2.38 -12.40 -10.99
N LYS A 75 3.08 -11.76 -10.03
CA LYS A 75 3.86 -10.52 -10.22
C LYS A 75 3.07 -9.29 -10.69
N GLU A 76 1.76 -9.43 -10.80
CA GLU A 76 0.84 -8.35 -11.11
C GLU A 76 0.10 -7.94 -9.85
N PHE A 77 -0.02 -6.64 -9.60
CA PHE A 77 -0.74 -6.14 -8.43
C PHE A 77 -1.79 -5.12 -8.85
N ILE A 78 -2.87 -5.05 -8.08
CA ILE A 78 -3.92 -4.09 -8.34
C ILE A 78 -3.43 -2.72 -7.87
N HIS A 79 -3.45 -1.71 -8.74
CA HIS A 79 -3.21 -0.33 -8.36
C HIS A 79 -4.40 0.53 -8.77
N ARG A 80 -5.02 1.20 -7.80
CA ARG A 80 -6.03 2.24 -8.06
C ARG A 80 -5.65 3.51 -7.33
N THR A 81 -5.95 4.64 -7.96
CA THR A 81 -5.62 5.98 -7.48
C THR A 81 -6.87 6.85 -7.46
N GLU A 82 -6.76 8.01 -6.78
CA GLU A 82 -7.81 9.03 -6.72
C GLU A 82 -9.14 8.53 -6.12
N LEU A 83 -9.07 7.48 -5.31
CA LEU A 83 -10.23 6.97 -4.58
C LEU A 83 -10.61 7.97 -3.50
N THR A 84 -11.90 8.07 -3.20
CA THR A 84 -12.43 8.98 -2.18
C THR A 84 -13.07 8.21 -1.02
N PHE A 85 -13.58 7.01 -1.28
CA PHE A 85 -14.20 6.13 -0.31
C PHE A 85 -13.53 4.76 -0.29
N VAL A 86 -13.43 4.18 0.91
CA VAL A 86 -12.92 2.81 1.12
C VAL A 86 -13.78 1.77 0.39
N SER A 87 -15.08 2.03 0.21
CA SER A 87 -15.99 1.15 -0.53
C SER A 87 -15.61 0.95 -2.00
N GLU A 88 -14.80 1.85 -2.58
CA GLU A 88 -14.34 1.76 -3.98
C GLU A 88 -13.21 0.73 -4.19
N ILE A 89 -12.64 0.22 -3.09
CA ILE A 89 -11.57 -0.79 -3.10
C ILE A 89 -12.10 -2.15 -3.60
N GLY A 90 -13.38 -2.47 -3.33
CA GLY A 90 -14.00 -3.75 -3.71
C GLY A 90 -13.55 -4.93 -2.82
N PRO A 91 -14.11 -6.15 -3.03
CA PRO A 91 -13.70 -7.33 -2.28
C PRO A 91 -12.30 -7.82 -2.71
N HIS A 92 -11.48 -8.21 -1.73
CA HIS A 92 -10.13 -8.80 -1.88
C HIS A 92 -10.07 -10.23 -1.36
#